data_AF-Q9XMD1-F1
#
_entry.id   AF-Q9XMD1-F1
#
_cell.length_a   1.000
_cell.length_b   1.000
_cell.length_c   1.000
_cell.angle_alpha   90.00
_cell.angle_beta   90.00
_cell.angle_gamma   90.00
#
_symmetry.space_group_name_H-M   'P 1'
#
loop_
_entity.id
_entity.type
_entity.pdbx_description
1 polymer ?
#
loop_
_entity_poly.entity_id
_entity_poly.type
_entity_poly.pdbx_seq_one_letter_code
_entity_poly.pdbx_strand_id
1 'polypeptide(L)'
;MTNIRKTHPLLKIINESLVDLPVPSSVSSWWNFGSLLAACLAVQILTGLFLAMHYTSDTATAFNSVTHICRDVNYGWVLRYLHANGASMFFICLYIHIGRGMYYGSYMYSETWNIGIILLFAVMATAFMGYVLP
;
A
#
# COMPACT_ATOMS: atom_id res chain seq x y z
N MET A 1 -3.04 -27.44 28.04
CA MET A 1 -2.05 -27.33 26.95
C MET A 1 -1.99 -25.87 26.51
N THR A 2 -0.79 -25.31 26.34
CA THR A 2 -0.62 -23.94 25.82
C THR A 2 -0.93 -23.91 24.33
N ASN A 3 -1.66 -22.90 23.87
CA ASN A 3 -2.08 -22.77 22.48
C ASN A 3 -0.85 -22.53 21.57
N ILE A 4 -0.72 -23.29 20.49
CA ILE A 4 0.37 -23.19 19.50
C ILE A 4 0.53 -21.76 18.96
N ARG A 5 -0.58 -21.02 18.81
CA ARG A 5 -0.60 -19.61 18.40
C ARG A 5 0.23 -18.70 19.32
N LYS A 6 0.36 -19.06 20.61
CA LYS A 6 1.09 -18.29 21.62
C LYS A 6 2.51 -18.81 21.87
N THR A 7 2.82 -20.05 21.45
CA THR A 7 4.11 -20.69 21.73
C THR A 7 5.01 -20.81 20.51
N HIS A 8 4.46 -21.01 19.31
CA HIS A 8 5.25 -21.13 18.11
C HIS A 8 5.87 -19.75 17.75
N PRO A 9 7.21 -19.64 17.59
CA PRO A 9 7.89 -18.34 17.45
C PRO A 9 7.32 -17.42 16.36
N LEU A 10 6.99 -17.97 15.18
CA LEU A 10 6.40 -17.19 14.10
C LEU A 10 4.92 -16.81 14.36
N LEU A 11 4.12 -17.75 14.86
CA LEU A 11 2.70 -17.50 15.09
C LEU A 11 2.49 -16.54 16.26
N LYS A 12 3.43 -16.51 17.21
CA LYS A 12 3.42 -15.57 18.33
C LYS A 12 3.47 -14.12 17.84
N ILE A 13 4.33 -13.80 16.87
CA ILE A 13 4.42 -12.45 16.28
C ILE A 13 3.09 -12.05 15.63
N ILE A 14 2.49 -12.95 14.84
CA ILE A 14 1.18 -12.73 14.22
C ILE A 14 0.10 -12.54 15.29
N ASN A 15 0.14 -13.37 16.34
CA ASN A 15 -0.82 -13.30 17.43
C ASN A 15 -0.79 -11.94 18.13
N GLU A 16 0.39 -11.49 18.52
CA GLU A 16 0.58 -10.26 19.29
C GLU A 16 0.31 -9.00 18.46
N SER A 17 0.43 -9.07 17.14
CA SER A 17 0.23 -7.93 16.24
C SER A 17 -1.13 -7.86 15.56
N LEU A 18 -1.85 -8.99 15.39
CA LEU A 18 -3.09 -9.04 14.61
C LEU A 18 -4.27 -9.73 15.31
N VAL A 19 -4.05 -10.61 16.28
CA VAL A 19 -5.13 -11.45 16.85
C VAL A 19 -5.48 -11.05 18.27
N ASP A 20 -4.51 -11.09 19.18
CA ASP A 20 -4.68 -10.75 20.59
C ASP A 20 -4.08 -9.35 20.90
N LEU A 21 -3.95 -8.49 19.89
CA LEU A 21 -3.49 -7.11 20.07
C LEU A 21 -4.53 -6.33 20.90
N PRO A 22 -4.16 -5.75 22.06
CA PRO A 22 -5.08 -4.88 22.80
C PRO A 22 -5.28 -3.57 22.04
N VAL A 23 -6.53 -3.27 21.69
CA VAL A 23 -6.92 -2.03 20.98
C VAL A 23 -7.96 -1.28 21.82
N PRO A 24 -7.89 0.06 21.93
CA PRO A 24 -8.92 0.85 22.59
C PRO A 24 -10.30 0.61 21.96
N SER A 25 -11.33 0.44 22.79
CA SER A 25 -12.70 0.16 22.33
C SER A 25 -13.38 1.33 21.62
N SER A 26 -12.87 2.55 21.80
CA SER A 26 -13.43 3.79 21.25
C SER A 26 -12.77 4.28 19.95
N VAL A 27 -11.96 3.44 19.28
CA VAL A 27 -11.39 3.81 17.97
C VAL A 27 -12.49 3.97 16.91
N SER A 28 -12.44 5.07 16.17
CA SER A 28 -13.40 5.40 15.12
C SER A 28 -12.95 4.90 13.75
N SER A 29 -13.78 5.10 12.71
CA SER A 29 -13.47 4.71 11.33
C SER A 29 -12.16 5.30 10.79
N TRP A 30 -11.70 6.43 11.34
CA TRP A 30 -10.42 7.04 10.98
C TRP A 30 -9.20 6.14 11.25
N TRP A 31 -9.31 5.16 12.15
CA TRP A 31 -8.24 4.18 12.41
C TRP A 31 -8.09 3.13 11.31
N ASN A 32 -9.11 2.95 10.46
CA ASN A 32 -9.08 1.95 9.39
C ASN A 32 -8.02 2.27 8.32
N PHE A 33 -7.68 3.55 8.15
CA PHE A 33 -6.76 3.98 7.09
C PHE A 33 -5.35 3.39 7.21
N GLY A 34 -4.91 2.94 8.39
CA GLY A 34 -3.66 2.19 8.51
C GLY A 34 -3.71 0.84 7.75
N SER A 35 -4.77 0.06 7.97
CA SER A 35 -4.97 -1.21 7.27
C SER A 35 -5.26 -1.03 5.78
N LEU A 36 -5.99 0.01 5.39
CA LEU A 36 -6.24 0.33 3.99
C LEU A 36 -4.95 0.69 3.24
N LEU A 37 -4.00 1.38 3.89
CA LEU A 37 -2.68 1.64 3.30
C LEU A 37 -1.88 0.36 3.06
N ALA A 38 -1.91 -0.59 4.00
CA ALA A 38 -1.30 -1.90 3.81
C ALA A 38 -1.96 -2.68 2.65
N ALA A 39 -3.28 -2.61 2.54
CA ALA A 39 -4.01 -3.20 1.42
C ALA A 39 -3.68 -2.52 0.08
N CYS A 40 -3.58 -1.18 0.05
CA CYS A 40 -3.16 -0.44 -1.15
C CYS A 40 -1.76 -0.86 -1.57
N LEU A 41 -0.82 -0.98 -0.64
CA LEU A 41 0.54 -1.43 -0.93
C LEU A 41 0.55 -2.85 -1.54
N ALA A 42 -0.19 -3.79 -0.95
CA ALA A 42 -0.30 -5.15 -1.48
C ALA A 42 -0.89 -5.16 -2.91
N VAL A 43 -1.96 -4.39 -3.17
CA VAL A 43 -2.55 -4.26 -4.50
C VAL A 43 -1.55 -3.66 -5.50
N GLN A 44 -0.83 -2.60 -5.13
CA GLN A 44 0.16 -1.97 -6.01
C GLN A 44 1.32 -2.89 -6.34
N ILE A 45 1.84 -3.64 -5.35
CA ILE A 45 2.94 -4.61 -5.58
C ILE A 45 2.47 -5.71 -6.52
N LEU A 46 1.31 -6.33 -6.25
CA LEU A 46 0.79 -7.42 -7.08
C LEU A 46 0.51 -6.95 -8.50
N THR A 47 -0.30 -5.91 -8.67
CA THR A 47 -0.63 -5.38 -10.00
C THR A 47 0.60 -4.88 -10.75
N GLY A 48 1.52 -4.18 -10.05
CA GLY A 48 2.76 -3.69 -10.63
C GLY A 48 3.68 -4.81 -11.12
N LEU A 49 3.79 -5.90 -10.36
CA LEU A 49 4.55 -7.07 -10.76
C LEU A 49 4.00 -7.70 -12.05
N PHE A 50 2.67 -7.89 -12.16
CA PHE A 50 2.06 -8.42 -13.38
C PHE A 50 2.18 -7.48 -14.57
N LEU A 51 2.10 -6.15 -14.36
CA LEU A 51 2.35 -5.17 -15.42
C LEU A 51 3.80 -5.21 -15.91
N ALA A 52 4.75 -5.33 -14.98
CA ALA A 52 6.18 -5.39 -15.29
C ALA A 52 6.56 -6.59 -16.16
N MET A 53 5.83 -7.72 -16.08
CA MET A 53 6.06 -8.89 -16.94
C MET A 53 5.80 -8.62 -18.43
N HIS A 54 5.08 -7.54 -18.76
CA HIS A 54 4.66 -7.20 -20.13
C HIS A 54 5.13 -5.81 -20.58
N TYR A 55 5.82 -5.06 -19.71
CA TYR A 55 6.30 -3.72 -19.98
C TYR A 55 7.74 -3.73 -20.51
N THR A 56 8.05 -2.81 -21.43
CA THR A 56 9.42 -2.57 -21.92
C THR A 56 9.87 -1.16 -21.59
N SER A 57 11.03 -0.99 -20.94
CA SER A 57 11.52 0.33 -20.49
C SER A 57 12.28 1.13 -21.55
N ASP A 58 12.41 0.62 -22.77
CA ASP A 58 13.07 1.32 -23.87
C ASP A 58 12.17 2.44 -24.42
N THR A 59 12.74 3.63 -24.65
CA THR A 59 11.97 4.83 -25.01
C THR A 59 11.22 4.72 -26.34
N ALA A 60 11.67 3.85 -27.25
CA ALA A 60 10.98 3.62 -28.52
C ALA A 60 9.77 2.69 -28.38
N THR A 61 9.70 1.90 -27.29
CA THR A 61 8.69 0.84 -27.11
C THR A 61 7.84 0.99 -25.85
N ALA A 62 8.21 1.85 -24.90
CA ALA A 62 7.51 2.06 -23.62
C ALA A 62 6.00 2.27 -23.78
N PHE A 63 5.58 3.31 -24.51
CA PHE A 63 4.17 3.60 -24.74
C PHE A 63 3.44 2.44 -25.43
N ASN A 64 4.05 1.85 -26.46
CA ASN A 64 3.48 0.73 -27.20
C ASN A 64 3.28 -0.49 -26.30
N SER A 65 4.21 -0.79 -25.39
CA SER A 65 4.08 -1.90 -24.45
C SER A 65 2.91 -1.71 -23.47
N VAL A 66 2.64 -0.47 -23.03
CA VAL A 66 1.44 -0.17 -22.23
C VAL A 66 0.17 -0.35 -23.04
N THR A 67 0.15 0.02 -24.32
CA THR A 67 -1.01 -0.23 -25.18
C THR A 67 -1.25 -1.73 -25.42
N HIS A 68 -0.18 -2.51 -25.59
CA HIS A 68 -0.22 -3.96 -25.72
C HIS A 68 -0.78 -4.61 -24.44
N ILE A 69 -0.36 -4.16 -23.25
CA ILE A 69 -0.94 -4.60 -21.97
C ILE A 69 -2.47 -4.38 -21.97
N CYS A 70 -2.93 -3.20 -22.36
CA CYS A 70 -4.36 -2.89 -22.31
C CYS A 70 -5.20 -3.64 -23.34
N ARG A 71 -4.63 -3.97 -24.52
CA ARG A 71 -5.40 -4.49 -25.66
C ARG A 71 -5.24 -5.99 -25.88
N ASP A 72 -4.06 -6.52 -25.63
CA ASP A 72 -3.68 -7.86 -26.09
C ASP A 72 -3.39 -8.83 -24.92
N VAL A 73 -3.05 -8.31 -23.73
CA VAL A 73 -2.87 -9.14 -22.53
C VAL A 73 -4.23 -9.43 -21.88
N ASN A 74 -4.49 -10.70 -21.57
CA ASN A 74 -5.72 -11.14 -20.89
C ASN A 74 -5.93 -10.37 -19.59
N TYR A 75 -7.04 -9.65 -19.49
CA TYR A 75 -7.36 -8.75 -18.36
C TYR A 75 -6.31 -7.67 -18.06
N GLY A 76 -5.39 -7.39 -18.99
CA GLY A 76 -4.33 -6.42 -18.79
C GLY A 76 -4.86 -4.99 -18.62
N TRP A 77 -5.98 -4.64 -19.26
CA TRP A 77 -6.68 -3.37 -18.99
C TRP A 77 -7.13 -3.25 -17.54
N VAL A 78 -7.67 -4.33 -16.93
CA VAL A 78 -8.09 -4.33 -15.52
C VAL A 78 -6.88 -4.08 -14.63
N LEU A 79 -5.79 -4.81 -14.85
CA LEU A 79 -4.55 -4.64 -14.09
C LEU A 79 -4.00 -3.21 -14.22
N ARG A 80 -3.99 -2.66 -15.44
CA ARG A 80 -3.47 -1.32 -15.71
C ARG A 80 -4.28 -0.23 -15.02
N TYR A 81 -5.62 -0.31 -15.09
CA TYR A 81 -6.48 0.68 -14.45
C TYR A 81 -6.57 0.49 -12.93
N LEU A 82 -6.49 -0.74 -12.43
CA LEU A 82 -6.41 -1.01 -11.00
C LEU A 82 -5.11 -0.43 -10.42
N HIS A 83 -3.97 -0.61 -11.09
CA HIS A 83 -2.70 -0.02 -10.65
C HIS A 83 -2.69 1.51 -10.72
N ALA A 84 -3.28 2.09 -11.77
CA ALA A 84 -3.36 3.55 -11.94
C ALA A 84 -4.26 4.21 -10.88
N ASN A 85 -5.50 3.74 -10.75
CA ASN A 85 -6.44 4.30 -9.78
C ASN A 85 -6.09 3.89 -8.34
N GLY A 86 -5.46 2.72 -8.17
CA GLY A 86 -4.93 2.25 -6.88
C GLY A 86 -3.86 3.21 -6.33
N ALA A 87 -3.03 3.81 -7.19
CA ALA A 87 -2.10 4.86 -6.77
C ALA A 87 -2.85 6.09 -6.22
N SER A 88 -3.92 6.54 -6.87
CA SER A 88 -4.76 7.65 -6.36
C SER A 88 -5.43 7.30 -5.03
N MET A 89 -5.96 6.08 -4.91
CA MET A 89 -6.55 5.59 -3.65
C MET A 89 -5.52 5.55 -2.52
N PHE A 90 -4.27 5.17 -2.82
CA PHE A 90 -3.16 5.20 -1.87
C PHE A 90 -2.96 6.61 -1.30
N PHE A 91 -2.90 7.65 -2.15
CA PHE A 91 -2.74 9.03 -1.69
C PHE A 91 -3.95 9.54 -0.91
N ILE A 92 -5.18 9.19 -1.31
CA ILE A 92 -6.39 9.51 -0.54
C ILE A 92 -6.28 8.91 0.87
N CYS A 93 -5.91 7.63 0.97
CA CYS A 93 -5.70 6.97 2.25
C CYS A 93 -4.57 7.63 3.07
N LEU A 94 -3.46 8.01 2.43
CA LEU A 94 -2.32 8.66 3.10
C LEU A 94 -2.75 9.99 3.72
N TYR A 95 -3.39 10.86 2.93
CA TYR A 95 -3.79 12.18 3.41
C TYR A 95 -4.81 12.09 4.55
N ILE A 96 -5.77 11.16 4.46
CA ILE A 96 -6.70 10.94 5.57
C ILE A 96 -5.98 10.35 6.79
N HIS A 97 -5.05 9.42 6.61
CA HIS A 97 -4.28 8.84 7.71
C HIS A 97 -3.43 9.90 8.45
N ILE A 98 -2.78 10.79 7.70
CA ILE A 98 -2.01 11.92 8.24
C ILE A 98 -2.94 12.92 8.92
N GLY A 99 -4.06 13.29 8.27
CA GLY A 99 -5.07 14.20 8.82
C GLY A 99 -5.62 13.72 10.16
N ARG A 100 -5.95 12.44 10.26
CA ARG A 100 -6.32 11.78 11.53
C ARG A 100 -5.20 11.96 12.56
N GLY A 101 -3.95 11.70 12.18
CA GLY A 101 -2.82 11.80 13.10
C GLY A 101 -2.60 13.21 13.66
N MET A 102 -2.84 14.24 12.84
CA MET A 102 -2.83 15.63 13.29
C MET A 102 -4.01 15.95 14.22
N TYR A 103 -5.22 15.56 13.83
CA TYR A 103 -6.44 15.89 14.59
C TYR A 103 -6.46 15.26 16.00
N TYR A 104 -6.03 14.01 16.13
CA TYR A 104 -6.00 13.28 17.42
C TYR A 104 -4.66 13.37 18.15
N GLY A 105 -3.72 14.20 17.71
CA GLY A 105 -2.41 14.35 18.37
C GLY A 105 -1.52 13.10 18.30
N SER A 106 -1.74 12.19 17.35
CA SER A 106 -0.96 10.95 17.22
C SER A 106 0.50 11.19 16.84
N TYR A 107 0.84 12.40 16.36
CA TYR A 107 2.23 12.81 16.11
C TYR A 107 3.10 12.85 17.37
N MET A 108 2.48 12.83 18.57
CA MET A 108 3.20 12.71 19.84
C MET A 108 3.95 11.37 19.97
N TYR A 109 3.56 10.34 19.21
CA TYR A 109 4.36 9.12 19.03
C TYR A 109 5.49 9.38 18.03
N SER A 110 6.55 10.09 18.48
CA SER A 110 7.60 10.66 17.63
C SER A 110 8.19 9.67 16.62
N GLU A 111 8.59 8.48 17.07
CA GLU A 111 9.22 7.49 16.19
C GLU A 111 8.26 6.98 15.11
N THR A 112 7.01 6.69 15.49
CA THR A 112 5.97 6.24 14.55
C THR A 112 5.64 7.34 13.55
N TRP A 113 5.56 8.59 14.01
CA TRP A 113 5.30 9.75 13.17
C TRP A 113 6.43 10.01 12.16
N ASN A 114 7.69 9.98 12.62
CA ASN A 114 8.86 10.19 11.76
C ASN A 114 9.00 9.08 10.72
N ILE A 115 8.75 7.82 11.07
CA ILE A 115 8.68 6.72 10.09
C ILE A 115 7.54 6.99 9.09
N GLY A 116 6.38 7.48 9.55
CA GLY A 116 5.28 7.88 8.68
C GLY A 116 5.65 8.96 7.65
N ILE A 117 6.46 9.94 8.04
CA ILE A 117 6.99 10.97 7.13
C ILE A 117 7.91 10.34 6.07
N ILE A 118 8.81 9.43 6.49
CA ILE A 118 9.70 8.72 5.55
C ILE A 118 8.87 7.89 4.56
N LEU A 119 7.85 7.18 5.04
CA LEU A 119 6.94 6.40 4.19
C LEU A 119 6.17 7.29 3.21
N LEU A 120 5.71 8.47 3.63
CA LEU A 120 5.08 9.44 2.73
C LEU A 120 6.01 9.82 1.58
N PHE A 121 7.25 10.23 1.88
CA PHE A 121 8.22 10.60 0.85
C PHE A 121 8.59 9.43 -0.06
N ALA A 122 8.70 8.21 0.48
CA ALA A 122 8.95 7.01 -0.32
C ALA A 122 7.80 6.74 -1.31
N VAL A 123 6.54 6.87 -0.89
CA VAL A 123 5.37 6.70 -1.77
C VAL A 123 5.30 7.82 -2.82
N MET A 124 5.62 9.07 -2.45
CA MET A 124 5.71 10.19 -3.39
C MET A 124 6.73 9.94 -4.50
N ALA A 125 7.96 9.55 -4.13
CA ALA A 125 9.01 9.24 -5.09
C ALA A 125 8.60 8.07 -6.01
N THR A 126 8.00 7.02 -5.43
CA THR A 126 7.54 5.83 -6.17
C THR A 126 6.46 6.20 -7.19
N ALA A 127 5.44 6.97 -6.78
CA ALA A 127 4.36 7.35 -7.67
C ALA A 127 4.81 8.31 -8.78
N PHE A 128 5.71 9.25 -8.47
CA PHE A 128 6.33 10.12 -9.46
C PHE A 128 7.07 9.31 -10.53
N MET A 129 7.96 8.40 -10.12
CA MET A 129 8.70 7.54 -11.03
C MET A 129 7.78 6.64 -11.86
N GLY A 130 6.75 6.06 -11.23
CA GLY A 130 5.77 5.21 -11.91
C GLY A 130 4.96 5.95 -12.98
N TYR A 131 4.69 7.24 -12.79
CA TYR A 131 3.96 8.06 -13.76
C TYR A 131 4.75 8.36 -15.04
N VAL A 132 6.09 8.25 -15.00
CA VAL A 132 6.98 8.51 -16.15
C VAL A 132 7.13 7.28 -17.06
N LEU A 133 6.64 6.11 -16.64
CA LEU A 133 6.80 4.85 -17.39
C LEU A 133 5.92 4.72 -18.65
N PRO A 134 4.65 5.16 -18.68
CA PRO A 134 3.83 5.11 -19.89
C PRO A 134 4.22 6.15 -20.95
#